data_AF-A0A7C5SHM5-F1
#
_entry.id   AF-A0A7C5SHM5-F1
#
_cell.length_a   1.000
_cell.length_b   1.000
_cell.length_c   1.000
_cell.angle_alpha   90.00
_cell.angle_beta   90.00
_cell.angle_gamma   90.00
#
_symmetry.space_group_name_H-M   'P 1'
#
loop_
_entity.id
_entity.type
_entity.pdbx_description
1 polymer ?
#
loop_
_entity_poly.entity_id
_entity_poly.type
_entity_poly.pdbx_seq_one_letter_code
_entity_poly.pdbx_strand_id
1 'polypeptide(L)'
;MLAFIIPTRDRHEELKRTLDAIGRLRLKGEDEAEVVVADNASKTVPTVPDRLANGVPVRLMRRGSNEGAAARTAGALFVDASRGWLVMLDDDSAPVETGGPSLVELLEAQGDDVGAVSADIHLPAQGRRESGGLPEVPVGCGVAYRRDAYLHAGGYDPLFNYYAEEYDLAAKLLLAGWRVAFEPRWRVDHRKVDTGRDMNLILERLVRNNGWVMARYAPSDVRGEMIDGVIDRYRRIAEKENATEGFRRGLVQLQR
;
A
#
# COMPACT_ATOMS: atom_id res chain seq x y z
N MET A 1 17.53 -9.53 -1.85
CA MET A 1 16.35 -10.14 -2.56
C MET A 1 15.03 -9.57 -2.08
N LEU A 2 14.08 -9.38 -2.99
CA LEU A 2 12.79 -8.72 -2.74
C LEU A 2 11.59 -9.56 -3.21
N ALA A 3 10.37 -9.23 -2.75
CA ALA A 3 9.13 -9.79 -3.26
C ALA A 3 8.13 -8.67 -3.57
N PHE A 4 7.54 -8.69 -4.76
CA PHE A 4 6.41 -7.81 -5.08
C PHE A 4 5.11 -8.44 -4.58
N ILE A 5 4.28 -7.66 -3.90
CA ILE A 5 2.98 -8.10 -3.40
C ILE A 5 1.91 -7.19 -3.98
N ILE A 6 1.00 -7.80 -4.75
CA ILE A 6 0.00 -7.08 -5.56
C ILE A 6 -1.37 -7.63 -5.20
N PRO A 7 -2.19 -6.92 -4.40
CA PRO A 7 -3.59 -7.29 -4.24
C PRO A 7 -4.35 -6.89 -5.50
N THR A 8 -5.31 -7.73 -5.88
CA THR A 8 -6.18 -7.44 -7.02
C THR A 8 -7.59 -7.92 -6.74
N ARG A 9 -8.58 -7.26 -7.34
CA ARG A 9 -9.97 -7.71 -7.32
C ARG A 9 -10.70 -7.27 -8.57
N ASP A 10 -11.14 -8.23 -9.38
CA ASP A 10 -11.92 -7.98 -10.61
C ASP A 10 -11.25 -7.00 -11.60
N ARG A 11 -9.92 -6.96 -11.63
CA ARG A 11 -9.10 -6.00 -12.41
C ARG A 11 -8.03 -6.68 -13.26
N HIS A 12 -8.44 -7.69 -14.01
CA HIS A 12 -7.53 -8.60 -14.73
C HIS A 12 -6.59 -7.89 -15.71
N GLU A 13 -7.11 -6.92 -16.48
CA GLU A 13 -6.31 -6.18 -17.46
C GLU A 13 -5.29 -5.24 -16.80
N GLU A 14 -5.65 -4.58 -15.68
CA GLU A 14 -4.71 -3.73 -14.96
C GLU A 14 -3.60 -4.55 -14.32
N LEU A 15 -3.96 -5.67 -13.69
CA LEU A 15 -2.99 -6.62 -13.15
C LEU A 15 -2.01 -7.07 -14.24
N LYS A 16 -2.51 -7.49 -15.41
CA LYS A 16 -1.68 -7.92 -16.54
C LYS A 16 -0.69 -6.83 -16.94
N ARG A 17 -1.14 -5.57 -17.09
CA ARG A 17 -0.27 -4.43 -17.43
C ARG A 17 0.81 -4.19 -16.37
N THR A 18 0.49 -4.38 -15.09
CA THR A 18 1.46 -4.29 -13.99
C THR A 18 2.48 -5.42 -14.04
N LEU A 19 2.05 -6.66 -14.24
CA LEU A 19 2.95 -7.80 -14.38
C LEU A 19 3.88 -7.65 -15.60
N ASP A 20 3.35 -7.17 -16.72
CA ASP A 20 4.15 -6.87 -17.92
C ASP A 20 5.21 -5.78 -17.63
N ALA A 21 4.87 -4.77 -16.81
CA ALA A 21 5.79 -3.73 -16.41
C ALA A 21 6.91 -4.25 -15.49
N ILE A 22 6.58 -5.09 -14.51
CA ILE A 22 7.56 -5.76 -13.66
C ILE A 22 8.47 -6.67 -14.50
N GLY A 23 7.92 -7.33 -15.52
CA GLY A 23 8.66 -8.18 -16.45
C GLY A 23 9.69 -7.45 -17.31
N ARG A 24 9.62 -6.12 -17.38
CA ARG A 24 10.61 -5.26 -18.09
C ARG A 24 11.72 -4.73 -17.18
N LEU A 25 11.64 -4.94 -15.86
CA LEU A 25 12.67 -4.49 -14.92
C LEU A 25 13.95 -5.30 -15.07
N ARG A 26 15.10 -4.68 -14.72
CA ARG A 26 16.41 -5.33 -14.70
C ARG A 26 16.57 -6.19 -13.45
N LEU A 27 15.83 -7.30 -13.42
CA LEU A 27 15.88 -8.32 -12.37
C LEU A 27 16.42 -9.63 -12.94
N LYS A 28 17.30 -10.31 -12.19
CA LYS A 28 17.91 -11.59 -12.58
C LYS A 28 17.07 -12.80 -12.14
N GLY A 29 15.78 -12.79 -12.45
CA GLY A 29 14.88 -13.91 -12.17
C GLY A 29 14.67 -14.21 -10.68
N GLU A 30 14.54 -15.49 -10.35
CA GLU A 30 14.14 -15.96 -9.00
C GLU A 30 15.17 -15.69 -7.91
N ASP A 31 16.44 -15.56 -8.28
CA ASP A 31 17.53 -15.24 -7.37
C ASP A 31 17.46 -13.80 -6.85
N GLU A 32 16.70 -12.91 -7.49
CA GLU A 32 16.57 -11.51 -7.04
C GLU A 32 15.17 -11.19 -6.54
N ALA A 33 14.14 -11.74 -7.21
CA ALA A 33 12.76 -11.38 -6.94
C ALA A 33 11.77 -12.54 -7.07
N GLU A 34 10.59 -12.35 -6.47
CA GLU A 34 9.37 -13.07 -6.78
C GLU A 34 8.17 -12.11 -6.82
N VAL A 35 7.07 -12.53 -7.44
CA VAL A 35 5.79 -11.81 -7.38
C VAL A 35 4.73 -12.69 -6.73
N VAL A 36 4.02 -12.13 -5.75
CA VAL A 36 2.82 -12.71 -5.16
C VAL A 36 1.64 -11.83 -5.52
N VAL A 37 0.72 -12.39 -6.32
CA VAL A 37 -0.58 -11.79 -6.60
C VAL A 37 -1.57 -12.29 -5.55
N ALA A 38 -2.12 -11.39 -4.76
CA ALA A 38 -3.18 -11.68 -3.79
C ALA A 38 -4.55 -11.40 -4.42
N ASP A 39 -5.20 -12.44 -4.95
CA ASP A 39 -6.57 -12.35 -5.43
C ASP A 39 -7.53 -12.18 -4.25
N ASN A 40 -8.03 -10.96 -4.08
CA ASN A 40 -8.78 -10.49 -2.92
C ASN A 40 -10.28 -10.77 -3.08
N ALA A 41 -10.61 -12.03 -3.38
CA ALA A 41 -11.94 -12.52 -3.71
C ALA A 41 -12.55 -11.85 -4.96
N SER A 42 -11.85 -11.95 -6.09
CA SER A 42 -12.44 -11.67 -7.41
C SER A 42 -13.59 -12.64 -7.71
N LYS A 43 -14.59 -12.17 -8.46
CA LYS A 43 -15.68 -13.00 -9.00
C LYS A 43 -15.15 -14.06 -9.96
N THR A 44 -14.17 -13.66 -10.78
CA THR A 44 -13.43 -14.55 -11.66
C THR A 44 -11.97 -14.52 -11.23
N VAL A 45 -11.40 -15.69 -10.99
CA VAL A 45 -9.99 -15.83 -10.61
C VAL A 45 -9.11 -15.28 -11.73
N PRO A 46 -8.15 -14.38 -11.45
CA PRO A 46 -7.25 -13.87 -12.48
C PRO A 46 -6.30 -14.97 -12.96
N THR A 47 -6.05 -15.00 -14.27
CA THR A 47 -4.96 -15.80 -14.84
C THR A 47 -3.65 -15.04 -14.69
N VAL A 48 -2.63 -15.68 -14.10
CA VAL A 48 -1.27 -15.15 -14.00
C VAL A 48 -0.30 -16.12 -14.68
N PRO A 49 0.80 -15.65 -15.30
CA PRO A 49 1.82 -16.53 -15.84
C PRO A 49 2.61 -17.19 -14.70
N ASP A 50 3.29 -18.32 -14.94
CA ASP A 50 4.18 -18.91 -13.92
C ASP A 50 5.46 -18.08 -13.70
N ARG A 51 5.92 -17.39 -14.76
CA ARG A 51 7.08 -16.51 -14.76
C ARG A 51 6.84 -15.28 -15.63
N LEU A 52 7.43 -14.17 -15.24
CA LEU A 52 7.51 -12.95 -16.05
C LEU A 52 8.60 -13.06 -17.14
N ALA A 53 8.61 -12.11 -18.07
CA ALA A 53 9.57 -12.08 -19.18
C ALA A 53 11.05 -12.02 -18.73
N ASN A 54 11.33 -11.44 -17.56
CA ASN A 54 12.66 -11.42 -16.93
C ASN A 54 12.94 -12.64 -16.02
N GLY A 55 12.12 -13.70 -16.11
CA GLY A 55 12.31 -14.95 -15.39
C GLY A 55 11.84 -14.96 -13.94
N VAL A 56 11.35 -13.82 -13.41
CA VAL A 56 10.83 -13.71 -12.04
C VAL A 56 9.58 -14.60 -11.89
N PRO A 57 9.54 -15.51 -10.89
CA PRO A 57 8.40 -16.37 -10.66
C PRO A 57 7.20 -15.58 -10.13
N VAL A 58 6.01 -15.97 -10.54
CA VAL A 58 4.74 -15.39 -10.08
C VAL A 58 3.92 -16.47 -9.41
N ARG A 59 3.38 -16.16 -8.23
CA ARG A 59 2.50 -17.04 -7.48
C ARG A 59 1.17 -16.34 -7.22
N LEU A 60 0.08 -17.08 -7.41
CA LEU A 60 -1.27 -16.62 -7.09
C LEU A 60 -1.70 -17.13 -5.72
N MET A 61 -1.99 -16.22 -4.80
CA MET A 61 -2.63 -16.52 -3.53
C MET A 61 -4.09 -16.07 -3.57
N ARG A 62 -5.02 -16.98 -3.28
CA ARG A 62 -6.46 -16.69 -3.28
C ARG A 62 -6.95 -16.40 -1.86
N ARG A 63 -7.70 -15.32 -1.68
CA ARG A 63 -8.41 -15.00 -0.44
C ARG A 63 -9.88 -15.43 -0.53
N GLY A 64 -10.43 -15.89 0.58
CA GLY A 64 -11.83 -16.31 0.67
C GLY A 64 -12.82 -15.14 0.77
N SER A 65 -12.33 -13.95 1.11
CA SER A 65 -13.10 -12.72 1.23
C SER A 65 -12.25 -11.52 0.84
N ASN A 66 -12.89 -10.36 0.65
CA ASN A 66 -12.19 -9.12 0.41
C ASN A 66 -11.68 -8.53 1.73
N GLU A 67 -10.38 -8.67 1.96
CA GLU A 67 -9.67 -8.23 3.18
C GLU A 67 -9.15 -6.79 3.07
N GLY A 68 -9.48 -6.10 1.98
CA GLY A 68 -8.94 -4.77 1.69
C GLY A 68 -7.41 -4.79 1.58
N ALA A 69 -6.75 -3.76 2.11
CA ALA A 69 -5.29 -3.64 2.13
C ALA A 69 -4.59 -4.77 2.90
N ALA A 70 -5.26 -5.40 3.87
CA ALA A 70 -4.67 -6.50 4.66
C ALA A 70 -4.38 -7.77 3.83
N ALA A 71 -4.95 -7.90 2.62
CA ALA A 71 -4.55 -8.93 1.67
C ALA A 71 -3.04 -8.88 1.35
N ARG A 72 -2.41 -7.69 1.44
CA ARG A 72 -0.95 -7.54 1.33
C ARG A 72 -0.20 -8.19 2.47
N THR A 73 -0.73 -8.13 3.70
CA THR A 73 -0.13 -8.81 4.86
C THR A 73 -0.21 -10.32 4.70
N ALA A 74 -1.31 -10.85 4.18
CA ALA A 74 -1.39 -12.27 3.81
C ALA A 74 -0.36 -12.63 2.74
N GLY A 75 -0.15 -11.76 1.73
CA GLY A 75 0.90 -11.92 0.72
C GLY A 75 2.31 -11.93 1.33
N ALA A 76 2.58 -11.02 2.29
CA ALA A 76 3.85 -10.94 3.02
C ALA A 76 4.17 -12.20 3.85
N LEU A 77 3.14 -12.93 4.29
CA LEU A 77 3.33 -14.21 4.97
C LEU A 77 3.49 -15.38 3.98
N PHE A 78 3.05 -15.23 2.74
CA PHE A 78 3.12 -16.25 1.69
C PHE A 78 4.44 -16.23 0.89
N VAL A 79 5.12 -15.09 0.84
CA VAL A 79 6.44 -14.94 0.21
C VAL A 79 7.50 -15.81 0.88
N ASP A 80 8.48 -16.26 0.10
CA ASP A 80 9.63 -17.01 0.58
C ASP A 80 10.34 -16.24 1.71
N ALA A 81 10.73 -16.94 2.78
CA ALA A 81 11.32 -16.32 3.97
C ALA A 81 12.68 -15.65 3.69
N SER A 82 13.38 -16.05 2.62
CA SER A 82 14.63 -15.42 2.18
C SER A 82 14.46 -14.01 1.60
N ARG A 83 13.22 -13.58 1.32
CA ARG A 83 12.94 -12.24 0.78
C ARG A 83 12.99 -11.21 1.89
N GLY A 84 14.11 -10.48 1.95
CA GLY A 84 14.37 -9.44 2.97
C GLY A 84 13.60 -8.14 2.75
N TRP A 85 13.11 -7.88 1.54
CA TRP A 85 12.29 -6.70 1.21
C TRP A 85 10.94 -7.10 0.62
N LEU A 86 9.88 -6.41 1.04
CA LEU A 86 8.50 -6.59 0.61
C LEU A 86 8.03 -5.32 -0.12
N VAL A 87 7.94 -5.39 -1.44
CA VAL A 87 7.50 -4.27 -2.29
C VAL A 87 6.00 -4.34 -2.49
N MET A 88 5.28 -3.41 -1.89
CA MET A 88 3.83 -3.26 -2.04
C MET A 88 3.54 -2.41 -3.28
N LEU A 89 2.66 -2.94 -4.13
CA LEU A 89 2.11 -2.24 -5.29
C LEU A 89 0.58 -2.38 -5.27
N ASP A 90 -0.14 -1.47 -5.92
CA ASP A 90 -1.50 -1.68 -6.43
C ASP A 90 -1.47 -2.45 -7.75
N ASP A 91 -2.59 -3.07 -8.13
CA ASP A 91 -2.73 -3.75 -9.41
C ASP A 91 -2.65 -2.81 -10.63
N ASP A 92 -2.68 -1.49 -10.42
CA ASP A 92 -2.52 -0.46 -11.44
C ASP A 92 -1.26 0.42 -11.25
N SER A 93 -0.26 -0.07 -10.49
CA SER A 93 1.01 0.63 -10.24
C SER A 93 2.22 -0.26 -10.50
N ALA A 94 3.31 0.31 -11.05
CA ALA A 94 4.53 -0.45 -11.31
C ALA A 94 5.80 0.41 -11.26
N PRO A 95 6.95 -0.14 -10.81
CA PRO A 95 8.24 0.53 -10.93
C PRO A 95 8.61 0.82 -12.39
N VAL A 96 9.37 1.89 -12.59
CA VAL A 96 9.90 2.29 -13.90
C VAL A 96 11.41 2.40 -13.82
N GLU A 97 12.11 1.76 -14.76
CA GLU A 97 13.55 1.92 -14.91
C GLU A 97 13.88 3.30 -15.47
N THR A 98 14.73 4.04 -14.77
CA THR A 98 15.12 5.42 -15.12
C THR A 98 16.57 5.51 -15.64
N GLY A 99 17.22 4.37 -15.90
CA GLY A 99 18.62 4.29 -16.33
C GLY A 99 19.65 4.40 -15.20
N GLY A 100 19.20 4.51 -13.94
CA GLY A 100 20.04 4.55 -12.74
C GLY A 100 20.35 3.15 -12.15
N PRO A 101 20.59 3.06 -10.83
CA PRO A 101 20.67 1.77 -10.13
C PRO A 101 19.34 0.99 -10.23
N SER A 102 19.41 -0.33 -10.20
CA SER A 102 18.24 -1.21 -10.12
C SER A 102 17.53 -1.05 -8.77
N LEU A 103 16.25 -1.46 -8.69
CA LEU A 103 15.51 -1.44 -7.41
C LEU A 103 16.23 -2.26 -6.31
N VAL A 104 16.82 -3.40 -6.69
CA VAL A 104 17.58 -4.24 -5.73
C VAL A 104 18.75 -3.46 -5.15
N GLU A 105 19.56 -2.82 -6.00
CA GLU A 105 20.70 -2.00 -5.58
C GLU A 105 20.27 -0.82 -4.69
N LEU A 106 19.13 -0.17 -5.00
CA LEU A 106 18.60 0.93 -4.20
C LEU A 106 18.16 0.47 -2.79
N LEU A 107 17.56 -0.72 -2.68
CA LEU A 107 17.10 -1.27 -1.41
C LEU A 107 18.25 -1.86 -0.57
N GLU A 108 19.24 -2.47 -1.21
CA GLU A 108 20.45 -2.99 -0.54
C GLU A 108 21.35 -1.88 -0.02
N ALA A 109 21.30 -0.68 -0.62
CA ALA A 109 22.03 0.49 -0.15
C ALA A 109 21.40 1.17 1.09
N GLN A 110 20.23 0.73 1.55
CA GLN A 110 19.56 1.34 2.70
C GLN A 110 20.20 0.91 4.02
N GLY A 111 20.29 1.84 4.96
CA GLY A 111 20.78 1.57 6.32
C GLY A 111 19.94 0.53 7.06
N ASP A 112 20.56 -0.16 8.01
CA ASP A 112 19.92 -1.20 8.83
C ASP A 112 18.82 -0.62 9.75
N ASP A 113 18.79 0.70 9.97
CA ASP A 113 17.74 1.41 10.69
C ASP A 113 16.49 1.70 9.83
N VAL A 114 16.55 1.46 8.52
CA VAL A 114 15.45 1.74 7.58
C VAL A 114 14.50 0.55 7.51
N GLY A 115 13.28 0.74 8.00
CA GLY A 115 12.21 -0.25 7.98
C GLY A 115 11.28 -0.12 6.76
N ALA A 116 11.23 1.05 6.13
CA ALA A 116 10.46 1.28 4.91
C ALA A 116 11.14 2.29 3.99
N VAL A 117 10.94 2.11 2.69
CA VAL A 117 11.38 3.03 1.63
C VAL A 117 10.17 3.40 0.80
N SER A 118 9.89 4.69 0.68
CA SER A 118 8.84 5.26 -0.17
C SER A 118 9.41 5.52 -1.57
N ALA A 119 8.65 5.11 -2.60
CA ALA A 119 8.96 5.44 -3.98
C ALA A 119 8.59 6.88 -4.34
N ASP A 120 9.18 7.40 -5.42
CA ASP A 120 8.71 8.57 -6.12
C ASP A 120 7.56 8.19 -7.06
N ILE A 121 6.33 8.49 -6.64
CA ILE A 121 5.11 8.06 -7.35
C ILE A 121 4.65 9.12 -8.34
N HIS A 122 4.43 8.71 -9.59
CA HIS A 122 3.98 9.55 -10.70
C HIS A 122 2.61 9.10 -11.20
N LEU A 123 1.81 10.05 -11.69
CA LEU A 123 0.52 9.84 -12.34
C LEU A 123 0.67 10.21 -13.82
N PRO A 124 1.09 9.27 -14.70
CA PRO A 124 1.50 9.60 -16.06
C PRO A 124 0.39 10.24 -16.89
N ALA A 125 -0.85 9.75 -16.74
CA ALA A 125 -2.02 10.29 -17.43
C ALA A 125 -2.30 11.76 -17.08
N GLN A 126 -1.82 12.22 -15.91
CA GLN A 126 -2.00 13.58 -15.41
C GLN A 126 -0.73 14.42 -15.55
N GLY A 127 0.38 13.85 -16.03
CA GLY A 127 1.66 14.54 -16.17
C GLY A 127 2.21 15.13 -14.87
N ARG A 128 1.87 14.54 -13.71
CA ARG A 128 2.26 15.06 -12.40
C ARG A 128 2.68 13.96 -11.44
N ARG A 129 3.43 14.36 -10.42
CA ARG A 129 3.73 13.54 -9.23
C ARG A 129 2.45 13.34 -8.40
N GLU A 130 2.28 12.15 -7.82
CA GLU A 130 1.20 11.92 -6.86
C GLU A 130 1.44 12.76 -5.60
N SER A 131 0.37 13.34 -5.06
CA SER A 131 0.43 14.02 -3.77
C SER A 131 0.58 12.97 -2.68
N GLY A 132 1.74 12.95 -2.02
CA GLY A 132 1.98 12.12 -0.84
C GLY A 132 1.30 12.68 0.42
N GLY A 133 1.31 11.85 1.48
CA GLY A 133 0.95 12.27 2.83
C GLY A 133 2.15 12.91 3.55
N LEU A 134 2.24 12.64 4.86
CA LEU A 134 3.44 12.98 5.63
C LEU A 134 4.66 12.20 5.10
N PRO A 135 5.89 12.74 5.18
CA PRO A 135 7.09 12.07 4.68
C PRO A 135 7.28 10.64 5.20
N GLU A 136 6.90 10.39 6.45
CA GLU A 136 7.02 9.10 7.13
C GLU A 136 5.86 8.14 6.83
N VAL A 137 4.84 8.57 6.07
CA VAL A 137 3.67 7.75 5.72
C VAL A 137 3.76 7.36 4.25
N PRO A 138 4.33 6.18 3.94
CA PRO A 138 4.44 5.71 2.56
C PRO A 138 3.06 5.44 1.95
N VAL A 139 2.95 5.65 0.64
CA VAL A 139 1.74 5.27 -0.12
C VAL A 139 1.91 3.84 -0.63
N GLY A 140 0.89 3.00 -0.37
CA GLY A 140 0.91 1.56 -0.57
C GLY A 140 1.03 1.08 -2.01
N CYS A 141 0.86 1.98 -2.98
CA CYS A 141 1.10 1.72 -4.40
C CYS A 141 2.59 1.78 -4.80
N GLY A 142 3.47 2.21 -3.90
CA GLY A 142 4.90 2.32 -4.15
C GLY A 142 5.71 2.42 -2.86
N VAL A 143 5.83 1.31 -2.14
CA VAL A 143 6.62 1.22 -0.90
C VAL A 143 7.29 -0.13 -0.75
N ALA A 144 8.53 -0.13 -0.30
CA ALA A 144 9.27 -1.34 0.05
C ALA A 144 9.47 -1.37 1.57
N TYR A 145 8.97 -2.42 2.23
CA TYR A 145 9.21 -2.63 3.65
C TYR A 145 10.29 -3.67 3.87
N ARG A 146 11.16 -3.44 4.85
CA ARG A 146 12.04 -4.48 5.36
C ARG A 146 11.16 -5.55 5.98
N ARG A 147 11.33 -6.81 5.58
CA ARG A 147 10.42 -7.91 5.93
C ARG A 147 10.21 -8.00 7.45
N ASP A 148 11.30 -8.02 8.20
CA ASP A 148 11.26 -8.19 9.65
C ASP A 148 10.58 -7.01 10.33
N ALA A 149 10.82 -5.78 9.85
CA ALA A 149 10.16 -4.58 10.36
C ALA A 149 8.63 -4.65 10.11
N TYR A 150 8.22 -5.03 8.90
CA TYR A 150 6.81 -5.16 8.53
C TYR A 150 6.08 -6.23 9.36
N LEU A 151 6.67 -7.43 9.47
CA LEU A 151 6.07 -8.55 10.17
C LEU A 151 6.07 -8.34 11.69
N HIS A 152 7.13 -7.75 12.26
CA HIS A 152 7.18 -7.38 13.67
C HIS A 152 6.13 -6.33 14.04
N ALA A 153 5.88 -5.36 13.15
CA ALA A 153 4.80 -4.38 13.32
C ALA A 153 3.39 -4.98 13.13
N GLY A 154 3.28 -6.26 12.71
CA GLY A 154 2.01 -6.96 12.47
C GLY A 154 1.35 -6.62 11.12
N GLY A 155 2.06 -5.93 10.22
CA GLY A 155 1.53 -5.53 8.91
C GLY A 155 0.33 -4.58 8.97
N TYR A 156 -0.52 -4.64 7.95
CA TYR A 156 -1.74 -3.82 7.88
C TYR A 156 -2.83 -4.41 8.77
N ASP A 157 -3.41 -3.56 9.62
CA ASP A 157 -4.53 -3.95 10.48
C ASP A 157 -5.79 -4.20 9.63
N PRO A 158 -6.37 -5.43 9.66
CA PRO A 158 -7.54 -5.77 8.86
C PRO A 158 -8.80 -4.95 9.20
N LEU A 159 -8.87 -4.33 10.38
CA LEU A 159 -10.00 -3.47 10.76
C LEU A 159 -10.08 -2.21 9.88
N PHE A 160 -8.93 -1.71 9.40
CA PHE A 160 -8.88 -0.52 8.55
C PHE A 160 -9.52 -0.78 7.19
N ASN A 161 -9.42 -2.00 6.67
CA ASN A 161 -9.79 -2.36 5.31
C ASN A 161 -9.02 -1.53 4.27
N TYR A 162 -9.48 -0.31 3.94
CA TYR A 162 -8.76 0.64 3.09
C TYR A 162 -8.85 2.04 3.69
N TYR A 163 -7.88 2.88 3.31
CA TYR A 163 -7.66 4.26 3.72
C TYR A 163 -7.11 4.40 5.13
N ALA A 164 -5.99 5.12 5.23
CA ALA A 164 -5.27 5.43 6.46
C ALA A 164 -4.61 4.25 7.22
N GLU A 165 -4.65 3.04 6.65
CA GLU A 165 -3.90 1.88 7.16
C GLU A 165 -2.38 2.12 7.18
N GLU A 166 -1.90 2.97 6.27
CA GLU A 166 -0.49 3.34 6.15
C GLU A 166 -0.04 4.18 7.35
N TYR A 167 -0.92 5.01 7.93
CA TYR A 167 -0.59 5.82 9.11
C TYR A 167 -0.40 4.93 10.34
N ASP A 168 -1.24 3.91 10.51
CA ASP A 168 -1.13 2.95 11.60
C ASP A 168 0.20 2.17 11.52
N LEU A 169 0.53 1.66 10.33
CA LEU A 169 1.78 0.95 10.10
C LEU A 169 3.01 1.86 10.26
N ALA A 170 2.97 3.07 9.72
CA ALA A 170 4.04 4.06 9.89
C ALA A 170 4.29 4.38 11.37
N ALA A 171 3.22 4.61 12.15
CA ALA A 171 3.33 4.85 13.58
C ALA A 171 3.97 3.65 14.32
N LYS A 172 3.57 2.42 13.99
CA LYS A 172 4.17 1.21 14.57
C LYS A 172 5.65 1.06 14.23
N LEU A 173 6.04 1.34 12.99
CA LEU A 173 7.44 1.31 12.57
C LEU A 173 8.28 2.33 13.36
N LEU A 174 7.80 3.58 13.44
CA LEU A 174 8.48 4.65 14.17
C LEU A 174 8.62 4.33 15.66
N LEU A 175 7.54 3.83 16.30
CA LEU A 175 7.56 3.44 17.72
C LEU A 175 8.48 2.24 18.00
N ALA A 176 8.69 1.37 17.01
CA ALA A 176 9.66 0.28 17.07
C ALA A 176 11.11 0.73 16.73
N GLY A 177 11.34 2.03 16.50
CA GLY A 177 12.67 2.61 16.25
C GLY A 177 13.12 2.57 14.79
N TRP A 178 12.24 2.17 13.86
CA TRP A 178 12.56 2.16 12.44
C TRP A 178 12.39 3.54 11.81
N ARG A 179 13.22 3.82 10.81
CA ARG A 179 13.07 4.98 9.92
C ARG A 179 12.33 4.61 8.64
N VAL A 180 11.57 5.59 8.13
CA VAL A 180 11.01 5.58 6.79
C VAL A 180 11.86 6.51 5.92
N ALA A 181 12.44 5.96 4.85
CA ALA A 181 13.22 6.71 3.88
C ALA A 181 12.39 7.03 2.64
N PHE A 182 12.74 8.11 1.94
CA PHE A 182 12.21 8.41 0.61
C PHE A 182 13.34 8.25 -0.41
N GLU A 183 13.14 7.42 -1.43
CA GLU A 183 14.13 7.16 -2.48
C GLU A 183 13.67 7.80 -3.81
N PRO A 184 14.12 9.03 -4.12
CA PRO A 184 13.67 9.76 -5.30
C PRO A 184 14.07 9.11 -6.63
N ARG A 185 15.07 8.21 -6.62
CA ARG A 185 15.49 7.48 -7.83
C ARG A 185 14.62 6.27 -8.11
N TRP A 186 13.91 5.75 -7.11
CA TRP A 186 12.94 4.68 -7.29
C TRP A 186 11.61 5.27 -7.73
N ARG A 187 11.37 5.28 -9.04
CA ARG A 187 10.12 5.76 -9.61
C ARG A 187 9.08 4.64 -9.71
N VAL A 188 7.85 4.95 -9.33
CA VAL A 188 6.66 4.12 -9.57
C VAL A 188 5.63 4.92 -10.35
N ASP A 189 5.14 4.35 -11.45
CA ASP A 189 4.03 4.93 -12.20
C ASP A 189 2.72 4.29 -11.73
N HIS A 190 1.80 5.14 -11.25
CA HIS A 190 0.46 4.75 -10.83
C HIS A 190 -0.56 5.24 -11.86
N ARG A 191 -1.29 4.30 -12.47
CA ARG A 191 -2.24 4.62 -13.55
C ARG A 191 -3.55 5.21 -13.05
N LYS A 192 -3.91 4.91 -11.79
CA LYS A 192 -5.03 5.48 -11.04
C LYS A 192 -6.33 5.47 -11.83
N VAL A 193 -6.90 4.28 -11.99
CA VAL A 193 -8.18 4.13 -12.70
C VAL A 193 -9.33 4.64 -11.82
N ASP A 194 -9.98 5.73 -12.24
CA ASP A 194 -11.01 6.44 -11.44
C ASP A 194 -12.41 5.79 -11.46
N THR A 195 -12.55 4.55 -11.92
CA THR A 195 -13.86 3.90 -12.05
C THR A 195 -14.36 3.32 -10.72
N GLY A 196 -15.67 3.50 -10.46
CA GLY A 196 -16.37 2.82 -9.36
C GLY A 196 -16.11 3.36 -7.95
N ARG A 197 -15.62 4.61 -7.79
CA ARG A 197 -15.46 5.24 -6.47
C ARG A 197 -16.82 5.57 -5.86
N ASP A 198 -17.11 4.95 -4.71
CA ASP A 198 -18.22 5.33 -3.84
C ASP A 198 -17.71 6.31 -2.78
N MET A 199 -18.03 7.59 -2.95
CA MET A 199 -17.59 8.63 -2.00
C MET A 199 -18.18 8.44 -0.61
N ASN A 200 -19.37 7.84 -0.45
CA ASN A 200 -19.90 7.55 0.89
C ASN A 200 -19.06 6.47 1.56
N LEU A 201 -18.70 5.40 0.86
CA LEU A 201 -17.81 4.37 1.40
C LEU A 201 -16.42 4.92 1.75
N ILE A 202 -15.90 5.81 0.91
CA ILE A 202 -14.61 6.49 1.14
C ILE A 202 -14.68 7.34 2.41
N LEU A 203 -15.68 8.22 2.52
CA LEU A 203 -15.81 9.11 3.69
C LEU A 203 -16.10 8.33 4.98
N GLU A 204 -16.90 7.27 4.92
CA GLU A 204 -17.14 6.35 6.03
C GLU A 204 -15.84 5.82 6.62
N ARG A 205 -14.96 5.30 5.75
CA ARG A 205 -13.66 4.76 6.17
C ARG A 205 -12.70 5.84 6.61
N LEU A 206 -12.64 6.97 5.89
CA LEU A 206 -11.70 8.04 6.20
C LEU A 206 -11.93 8.64 7.59
N VAL A 207 -13.17 8.99 7.96
CA VAL A 207 -13.45 9.55 9.29
C VAL A 207 -13.17 8.53 10.40
N ARG A 208 -13.58 7.28 10.20
CA ARG A 208 -13.39 6.19 11.15
C ARG A 208 -11.90 5.88 11.36
N ASN A 209 -11.19 5.59 10.28
CA ASN A 209 -9.81 5.11 10.34
C ASN A 209 -8.86 6.20 10.83
N ASN A 210 -9.01 7.46 10.36
CA ASN A 210 -8.19 8.55 10.88
C ASN A 210 -8.50 8.85 12.35
N GLY A 211 -9.77 8.71 12.77
CA GLY A 211 -10.14 8.83 14.18
C GLY A 211 -9.49 7.73 15.02
N TRP A 212 -9.43 6.48 14.55
CA TRP A 212 -8.70 5.40 15.21
C TRP A 212 -7.19 5.66 15.28
N VAL A 213 -6.58 6.23 14.24
CA VAL A 213 -5.16 6.64 14.28
C VAL A 213 -4.94 7.66 15.40
N MET A 214 -5.79 8.69 15.50
CA MET A 214 -5.69 9.66 16.61
C MET A 214 -5.93 8.98 17.96
N ALA A 215 -6.92 8.10 18.07
CA ALA A 215 -7.21 7.39 19.32
C ALA A 215 -6.04 6.52 19.79
N ARG A 216 -5.32 5.88 18.86
CA ARG A 216 -4.18 5.00 19.15
C ARG A 216 -2.89 5.78 19.48
N TYR A 217 -2.61 6.85 18.75
CA TYR A 217 -1.26 7.43 18.72
C TYR A 217 -1.17 8.90 19.17
N ALA A 218 -2.28 9.62 19.28
CA ALA A 218 -2.22 11.00 19.76
C ALA A 218 -1.84 11.07 21.26
N PRO A 219 -1.07 12.10 21.67
CA PRO A 219 -0.78 12.36 23.08
C PRO A 219 -2.08 12.47 23.89
N SER A 220 -2.07 11.92 25.11
CA SER A 220 -3.29 11.74 25.90
C SER A 220 -4.00 13.04 26.27
N ASP A 221 -3.25 14.13 26.42
CA ASP A 221 -3.74 15.46 26.79
C ASP A 221 -4.47 16.17 25.65
N VAL A 222 -4.14 15.87 24.39
CA VAL A 222 -4.77 16.48 23.20
C VAL A 222 -5.57 15.49 22.33
N ARG A 223 -5.62 14.20 22.70
CA ARG A 223 -6.27 13.15 21.90
C ARG A 223 -7.71 13.48 21.52
N GLY A 224 -8.50 13.99 22.48
CA GLY A 224 -9.89 14.38 22.23
C GLY A 224 -9.98 15.47 21.15
N GLU A 225 -9.20 16.53 21.30
CA GLU A 225 -9.13 17.63 20.34
C GLU A 225 -8.69 17.16 18.95
N MET A 226 -7.71 16.25 18.87
CA MET A 226 -7.25 15.70 17.58
C MET A 226 -8.33 14.85 16.90
N ILE A 227 -9.09 14.05 17.67
CA ILE A 227 -10.23 13.30 17.13
C ILE A 227 -11.32 14.26 16.64
N ASP A 228 -11.67 15.28 17.42
CA ASP A 228 -12.66 16.30 17.03
C ASP A 228 -12.22 17.03 15.76
N GLY A 229 -10.94 17.37 15.63
CA GLY A 229 -10.36 17.96 14.42
C GLY A 229 -10.48 17.06 13.19
N VAL A 230 -10.29 15.74 13.34
CA VAL A 230 -10.53 14.75 12.27
C VAL A 230 -12.01 14.73 11.88
N ILE A 231 -12.92 14.68 12.86
CA ILE A 231 -14.36 14.67 12.63
C ILE A 231 -14.79 15.93 11.87
N ASP A 232 -14.34 17.11 12.32
CA ASP A 232 -14.66 18.39 11.70
C ASP A 232 -14.11 18.51 10.27
N ARG A 233 -12.89 18.04 10.04
CA ARG A 233 -12.30 17.99 8.68
C ARG A 233 -13.16 17.14 7.76
N TYR A 234 -13.51 15.92 8.16
CA TYR A 234 -14.27 15.02 7.30
C TYR A 234 -15.74 15.40 7.17
N ARG A 235 -16.32 16.13 8.14
CA ARG A 235 -17.65 16.74 7.99
C ARG A 235 -17.65 17.72 6.81
N ARG A 236 -16.69 18.64 6.76
CA ARG A 236 -16.57 19.62 5.67
C ARG A 236 -16.33 18.97 4.30
N ILE A 237 -15.52 17.92 4.25
CA ILE A 237 -15.28 17.15 3.02
C ILE A 237 -16.58 16.44 2.60
N ALA A 238 -17.29 15.81 3.54
CA ALA A 238 -18.53 15.10 3.23
C ALA A 238 -19.63 16.03 2.70
N GLU A 239 -19.74 17.24 3.23
CA GLU A 239 -20.63 18.29 2.69
C GLU A 239 -20.25 18.68 1.26
N LYS A 240 -18.96 18.91 1.01
CA LYS A 240 -18.46 19.30 -0.32
C LYS A 240 -18.65 18.19 -1.36
N GLU A 241 -18.40 16.94 -1.00
CA GLU A 241 -18.43 15.79 -1.89
C GLU A 241 -19.81 15.09 -1.93
N ASN A 242 -20.84 15.67 -1.30
CA ASN A 242 -22.19 15.08 -1.15
C ASN A 242 -22.18 13.65 -0.58
N ALA A 243 -21.33 13.40 0.41
CA ALA A 243 -21.06 12.09 1.02
C ALA A 243 -21.39 12.04 2.54
N THR A 244 -22.35 12.86 2.98
CA THR A 244 -22.74 12.99 4.40
C THR A 244 -23.23 11.69 5.02
N GLU A 245 -23.86 10.82 4.24
CA GLU A 245 -24.38 9.54 4.74
C GLU A 245 -23.24 8.59 5.11
N GLY A 246 -22.21 8.48 4.25
CA GLY A 246 -20.97 7.78 4.55
C GLY A 246 -20.28 8.31 5.80
N PHE A 247 -20.14 9.63 5.90
CA PHE A 247 -19.58 10.29 7.09
C PHE A 247 -20.31 9.90 8.38
N ARG A 248 -21.66 9.90 8.39
CA ARG A 248 -22.44 9.51 9.57
C ARG A 248 -22.20 8.06 9.98
N ARG A 249 -22.17 7.13 9.02
CA ARG A 249 -21.85 5.72 9.30
C ARG A 249 -20.46 5.55 9.88
N GLY A 250 -19.48 6.28 9.34
CA GLY A 250 -18.11 6.26 9.83
C GLY A 250 -17.99 6.78 11.26
N LEU A 251 -18.72 7.84 11.61
CA LEU A 251 -18.74 8.40 12.96
C LEU A 251 -19.30 7.42 13.99
N VAL A 252 -20.37 6.68 13.65
CA VAL A 252 -20.92 5.63 14.53
C VAL A 252 -19.91 4.51 14.76
N GLN A 253 -19.12 4.15 13.74
CA GLN A 253 -18.09 3.12 13.86
C GLN A 253 -16.85 3.59 14.64
N LEU A 254 -16.50 4.88 14.57
CA LEU A 254 -15.40 5.46 15.32
C LEU A 254 -15.62 5.36 16.84
N GLN A 255 -16.87 5.43 17.29
CA GLN A 255 -17.25 5.37 18.70
C GLN A 255 -17.25 3.96 19.29
N ARG A 256 -17.04 2.92 18.47
CA ARG A 256 -16.96 1.51 18.87
C ARG A 256 -15.51 1.09 19.04
#